data_AF-A0A818Y8U0-F1
#
_entry.id   AF-A0A818Y8U0-F1
#
_cell.length_a   1.000
_cell.length_b   1.000
_cell.length_c   1.000
_cell.angle_alpha   90.00
_cell.angle_beta   90.00
_cell.angle_gamma   90.00
#
_symmetry.space_group_name_H-M   'P 1'
#
loop_
_entity.id
_entity.type
_entity.pdbx_description
1 polymer ?
#
loop_
_entity_poly.entity_id
_entity_poly.type
_entity_poly.pdbx_seq_one_letter_code
_entity_poly.pdbx_strand_id
1 'polypeptide(L)' 'MLLSVKARKALLSYNPVNSRLILARFTATPFNLTIINVYAPTSEAAMDDIETFYDNLEEAVANTSKKDILIITGD' A
#
# COMPACT_ATOMS: atom_id res chain seq x y z
N MET A 1 -13.26 4.45 14.40
CA MET A 1 -12.96 3.61 13.22
C MET A 1 -11.98 4.37 12.34
N LEU A 2 -10.96 3.69 11.80
CA LEU A 2 -9.91 4.30 10.97
C LEU A 2 -10.44 4.84 9.62
N LEU A 3 -11.43 4.16 9.04
CA LEU A 3 -12.06 4.52 7.77
C LEU A 3 -13.42 5.19 7.97
N SER A 4 -13.70 6.21 7.15
CA SER A 4 -15.05 6.78 7.03
C SER A 4 -16.04 5.71 6.52
N VAL A 5 -17.33 5.91 6.77
CA VAL A 5 -18.38 4.98 6.30
C VAL A 5 -18.32 4.82 4.77
N LYS A 6 -18.05 5.91 4.04
CA LYS A 6 -17.91 5.88 2.58
C LYS A 6 -16.71 5.05 2.14
N ALA A 7 -15.54 5.28 2.75
CA ALA A 7 -14.32 4.54 2.42
C ALA A 7 -14.48 3.04 2.73
N ARG A 8 -15.09 2.69 3.86
CA ARG A 8 -15.35 1.29 4.22
C ARG A 8 -16.29 0.59 3.24
N LYS A 9 -17.34 1.26 2.77
CA LYS A 9 -18.24 0.71 1.73
C LYS A 9 -17.55 0.55 0.38
N ALA A 10 -16.52 1.35 0.12
CA ALA A 10 -15.75 1.28 -1.11
C ALA A 10 -14.61 0.25 -1.04
N LEU A 11 -14.23 -0.24 0.15
CA LEU A 11 -13.12 -1.18 0.31
C LEU A 11 -13.45 -2.51 -0.35
N LEU A 12 -12.66 -2.89 -1.35
CA LEU A 12 -12.75 -4.16 -2.08
C LEU A 12 -11.89 -5.23 -1.41
N SER A 13 -10.66 -4.88 -1.05
CA SER A 13 -9.72 -5.78 -0.38
C SER A 13 -8.63 -4.99 0.33
N TYR A 14 -7.94 -5.63 1.27
CA TYR A 14 -6.71 -5.12 1.85
C TYR A 14 -5.73 -6.27 2.07
N ASN A 15 -4.43 -5.97 2.05
CA ASN A 15 -3.35 -6.92 2.29
C ASN A 15 -2.29 -6.28 3.19
N PRO A 16 -2.19 -6.68 4.46
CA PRO A 16 -1.07 -6.30 5.32
C PRO A 16 0.15 -7.17 4.99
N VAL A 17 1.06 -6.65 4.17
CA VAL A 17 2.25 -7.40 3.70
C VAL A 17 3.21 -7.65 4.85
N ASN A 18 3.49 -6.61 5.64
CA ASN A 18 4.32 -6.71 6.85
C ASN A 18 4.02 -5.51 7.79
N SER A 19 4.82 -5.34 8.85
CA SER A 19 4.64 -4.26 9.83
C SER A 19 4.80 -2.85 9.24
N ARG A 20 5.42 -2.72 8.06
CA ARG A 20 5.73 -1.46 7.38
C ARG A 20 4.94 -1.23 6.11
N LEU A 21 4.20 -2.22 5.61
CA LEU A 21 3.57 -2.14 4.30
C LEU A 21 2.15 -2.72 4.35
N ILE A 22 1.17 -1.88 4.03
CA ILE A 22 -0.23 -2.29 3.88
C ILE A 22 -0.81 -1.75 2.58
N LEU A 23 -1.54 -2.60 1.88
CA LEU A 23 -2.22 -2.27 0.64
C LEU A 23 -3.73 -2.31 0.86
N ALA A 24 -4.46 -1.34 0.32
CA ALA A 24 -5.91 -1.32 0.36
C ALA A 24 -6.46 -0.90 -0.99
N ARG A 25 -7.39 -1.71 -1.52
CA ARG A 25 -8.04 -1.49 -2.79
C ARG A 25 -9.47 -1.02 -2.58
N PHE A 26 -9.85 0.06 -3.24
CA PHE A 26 -11.16 0.68 -3.16
C PHE A 26 -11.81 0.77 -4.55
N THR A 27 -13.13 0.62 -4.59
CA THR A 27 -13.90 0.95 -5.79
C THR A 27 -14.03 2.46 -5.93
N ALA A 28 -13.76 2.94 -7.14
CA ALA A 28 -13.88 4.34 -7.50
C ALA A 28 -14.21 4.46 -8.99
N THR A 29 -14.64 5.65 -9.41
CA THR A 29 -15.02 5.94 -10.80
C THR A 29 -14.11 7.06 -11.32
N PRO A 30 -13.54 6.93 -12.53
CA PRO A 30 -13.74 5.86 -13.51
C PRO A 30 -12.95 4.57 -13.27
N PHE A 31 -11.89 4.60 -12.45
CA PHE A 31 -11.03 3.45 -12.15
C PHE A 31 -10.99 3.18 -10.66
N ASN A 32 -10.76 1.91 -10.29
CA ASN A 32 -10.50 1.54 -8.89
C ASN A 32 -9.22 2.21 -8.39
N LEU A 33 -9.12 2.35 -7.07
CA LEU A 33 -7.99 2.96 -6.39
C LEU A 33 -7.26 1.89 -5.57
N THR A 34 -5.95 1.77 -5.75
CA THR A 34 -5.09 1.02 -4.84
C THR A 34 -4.18 1.98 -4.08
N ILE A 35 -4.24 1.92 -2.75
CA ILE A 35 -3.38 2.70 -1.86
C ILE A 35 -2.38 1.74 -1.21
N ILE A 36 -1.10 2.01 -1.36
CA ILE A 36 -0.02 1.37 -0.61
C ILE A 36 0.44 2.38 0.44
N ASN A 37 0.19 2.08 1.70
CA ASN A 37 0.73 2.86 2.80
C ASN A 37 2.00 2.17 3.31
N VAL A 38 3.09 2.92 3.33
CA VAL A 38 4.43 2.46 3.70
C VAL A 38 4.91 3.20 4.93
N TYR A 39 5.73 2.54 5.74
CA TYR A 39 6.52 3.13 6.82
C TYR A 39 7.99 2.95 6.45
N ALA A 40 8.65 4.03 6.01
CA ALA A 40 10.01 3.93 5.50
C ALA A 40 10.99 3.51 6.61
N PRO A 41 12.03 2.70 6.30
CA PRO A 41 13.16 2.52 7.21
C PRO A 41 13.79 3.86 7.58
N THR A 42 14.28 3.98 8.82
CA THR A 42 15.12 5.12 9.21
C THR A 42 16.47 5.06 8.51
N SER A 43 17.17 6.19 8.40
CA SER A 43 18.51 6.25 7.80
C SER A 43 19.57 5.44 8.55
N GLU A 44 19.29 5.03 9.79
CA GLU A 44 20.17 4.22 10.63
C GLU A 44 19.83 2.72 10.58
N ALA A 45 18.82 2.32 9.80
CA ALA A 45 18.47 0.91 9.62
C ALA A 45 19.61 0.14 8.94
N ALA A 46 19.69 -1.17 9.19
CA ALA A 46 20.65 -2.02 8.51
C ALA A 46 20.37 -2.01 7.00
N MET A 47 21.43 -2.08 6.19
CA MET A 47 21.31 -2.08 4.72
C MET A 47 20.38 -3.20 4.24
N ASP A 48 20.50 -4.39 4.83
CA ASP A 48 19.65 -5.54 4.55
C ASP A 48 18.16 -5.27 4.82
N ASP A 49 17.84 -4.50 5.87
CA ASP A 49 16.45 -4.10 6.19
C ASP A 49 15.92 -3.09 5.16
N ILE A 50 16.79 -2.21 4.66
CA ILE A 50 16.46 -1.22 3.63
C ILE A 50 16.20 -1.94 2.30
N GLU A 51 17.08 -2.85 1.88
CA GLU A 51 16.92 -3.65 0.68
C GLU A 51 15.64 -4.49 0.75
N THR A 52 15.45 -5.23 1.85
CA THR A 52 14.23 -6.02 2.08
C THR A 52 12.96 -5.17 2.02
N PHE A 53 13.00 -3.94 2.53
CA PHE A 53 11.86 -3.02 2.43
C PHE A 53 11.54 -2.64 0.98
N TYR A 54 12.54 -2.27 0.19
CA TYR A 54 12.32 -1.88 -1.21
C TYR A 54 11.91 -3.06 -2.10
N ASP A 55 12.45 -4.26 -1.86
CA ASP A 55 12.03 -5.48 -2.55
C ASP A 55 10.55 -5.79 -2.31
N ASN A 56 10.11 -5.73 -1.04
CA ASN A 56 8.71 -5.93 -0.68
C ASN A 56 7.79 -4.87 -1.30
N LEU A 57 8.24 -3.60 -1.36
CA LEU A 57 7.48 -2.53 -1.98
C LEU A 57 7.36 -2.73 -3.50
N GLU A 58 8.45 -3.11 -4.17
CA GLU A 58 8.44 -3.40 -5.60
C GLU A 58 7.49 -4.56 -5.93
N GLU A 59 7.53 -5.63 -5.14
CA GLU A 59 6.62 -6.77 -5.30
C GLU A 59 5.15 -6.35 -5.11
N ALA A 60 4.86 -5.52 -4.09
CA ALA A 60 3.50 -5.02 -3.85
C ALA A 60 2.98 -4.14 -4.99
N VAL A 61 3.85 -3.31 -5.58
CA VAL A 61 3.53 -2.50 -6.75
C VAL A 61 3.29 -3.40 -7.97
N ALA A 62 4.14 -4.40 -8.21
CA ALA A 62 4.01 -5.34 -9.32
C ALA A 62 2.72 -6.17 -9.25
N ASN A 63 2.29 -6.52 -8.04
CA ASN A 63 1.05 -7.25 -7.77
C ASN A 63 -0.22 -6.39 -7.86
N THR A 64 -0.09 -5.06 -7.99
CA THR A 64 -1.23 -4.16 -8.14
C THR A 64 -1.80 -4.22 -9.57
N SER A 65 -3.13 -4.10 -9.70
CA SER A 65 -3.76 -4.05 -11.01
C SER A 65 -3.32 -2.80 -11.79
N LYS A 66 -2.77 -2.98 -13.00
CA LYS A 66 -2.37 -1.87 -13.89
C LYS A 66 -3.51 -0.94 -14.33
N LYS A 67 -4.77 -1.34 -14.11
CA LYS A 67 -5.96 -0.53 -14.41
C LYS A 67 -6.37 0.38 -13.24
N ASP A 68 -5.83 0.12 -12.06
CA ASP A 68 -6.13 0.92 -10.88
C ASP A 68 -5.28 2.18 -10.88
N ILE A 69 -5.81 3.25 -10.30
CA ILE A 69 -4.99 4.38 -9.88
C ILE A 69 -4.18 3.90 -8.67
N LEU A 70 -2.86 3.94 -8.76
CA LEU A 70 -1.96 3.58 -7.69
C LEU A 70 -1.50 4.84 -6.93
N ILE A 71 -1.71 4.87 -5.62
CA ILE A 71 -1.17 5.88 -4.72
C ILE A 71 -0.25 5.19 -3.73
N ILE A 72 1.00 5.63 -3.66
CA ILE A 72 1.95 5.23 -2.62
C ILE A 72 2.05 6.41 -1.65
N THR A 73 1.80 6.14 -0.37
CA THR A 73 1.81 7.14 0.71
C THR A 73 2.53 6.55 1.91
N GLY A 74 2.99 7.39 2.82
CA GLY A 74 3.78 6.99 3.97
C GLY A 74 4.37 8.21 4.64
N ASP A 75 5.09 7.97 5.72
CA ASP A 75 5.94 8.95 6.41
C ASP A 75 7.40 8.91 5.93
#